data_AF-A0A327SEF7-F1
#
_entry.id   AF-A0A327SEF7-F1
#
_cell.length_a   1.000
_cell.length_b   1.000
_cell.length_c   1.000
_cell.angle_alpha   90.00
_cell.angle_beta   90.00
_cell.angle_gamma   90.00
#
_symmetry.space_group_name_H-M   'P 1'
#
loop_
_entity.id
_entity.type
_entity.pdbx_description
1 polymer ?
#
loop_
_entity_poly.entity_id
_entity_poly.type
_entity_poly.pdbx_seq_one_letter_code
_entity_poly.pdbx_strand_id
1 'polypeptide(L)'
;MPVLMFHSIGCENENWYRNWLSVSLDHFENFCKYLVKNNFETLFLDEWLESKKTSTSKKQVVITFDDGYLDNWVYAYPILKKYDLKGTIFVNPEFIDPSEENRYNLDDVWNKKIDRSQLAPLGFLNWSELQRMESTGVMDVQSHSMSHNFYFHSDQIKDIYNGQKQYDWMAWNNKPERKPYYTAESQQQYVPNGSPIFDFGRALGLRRYFPDKELVNYAIDMYSCNADNKNKTAQINKLNEKLKIYPGTYESDEEMEKRYRYELFESKRILEEKLNKKISYLCWPGGGYNQLSVDLSIEAGYKASTFSAKNNDFVKRNLGDYKSIRRFAMTSFISTPIKNHYIENPNFLVNLFKYHLGKNFNKNLYRIQKLKILILDRIFK
;
A
#
# COMPACT_ATOMS: atom_id res chain seq x y z
N MET A 1 -15.28 -0.85 -17.28
CA MET A 1 -14.08 -1.72 -17.16
C MET A 1 -13.61 -1.71 -15.70
N PRO A 2 -13.40 -2.89 -15.08
CA PRO A 2 -12.83 -2.99 -13.73
C PRO A 2 -11.33 -2.65 -13.72
N VAL A 3 -10.90 -1.92 -12.70
CA VAL A 3 -9.48 -1.72 -12.35
C VAL A 3 -9.25 -2.42 -11.02
N LEU A 4 -8.31 -3.35 -10.98
CA LEU A 4 -8.05 -4.22 -9.85
C LEU A 4 -6.82 -3.74 -9.08
N MET A 5 -6.89 -3.80 -7.76
CA MET A 5 -5.83 -3.35 -6.86
C MET A 5 -5.28 -4.55 -6.08
N PHE A 6 -4.01 -4.83 -6.32
CA PHE A 6 -3.15 -5.79 -5.63
C PHE A 6 -2.06 -5.04 -4.86
N HIS A 7 -1.38 -5.70 -3.94
CA HIS A 7 -0.17 -5.17 -3.29
C HIS A 7 0.91 -6.25 -3.31
N SER A 8 0.84 -7.21 -2.38
CA SER A 8 1.78 -8.32 -2.25
C SER A 8 1.26 -9.59 -2.95
N ILE A 9 2.12 -10.30 -3.69
CA ILE A 9 1.86 -11.62 -4.27
C ILE A 9 2.87 -12.62 -3.70
N GLY A 10 2.44 -13.67 -3.01
CA GLY A 10 3.37 -14.69 -2.48
C GLY A 10 3.00 -15.26 -1.11
N CYS A 11 1.93 -14.76 -0.50
CA CYS A 11 1.45 -15.24 0.80
C CYS A 11 0.99 -16.71 0.76
N GLU A 12 1.57 -17.58 1.59
CA GLU A 12 1.22 -19.00 1.63
C GLU A 12 0.35 -19.41 2.85
N ASN A 13 0.18 -18.53 3.85
CA ASN A 13 -0.61 -18.82 5.05
C ASN A 13 -1.08 -17.56 5.79
N GLU A 14 -1.80 -17.72 6.90
CA GLU A 14 -2.34 -16.60 7.69
C GLU A 14 -1.29 -15.73 8.39
N ASN A 15 -0.03 -16.18 8.54
CA ASN A 15 1.01 -15.46 9.27
C ASN A 15 1.90 -14.57 8.40
N TRP A 16 1.53 -14.37 7.13
CA TRP A 16 2.25 -13.48 6.23
C TRP A 16 2.26 -12.03 6.75
N TYR A 17 3.38 -11.33 6.56
CA TYR A 17 3.49 -9.93 6.95
C TYR A 17 2.46 -9.09 6.19
N ARG A 18 1.61 -8.34 6.90
CA ARG A 18 0.48 -7.59 6.33
C ARG A 18 -0.44 -8.43 5.44
N ASN A 19 -0.76 -9.65 5.89
CA ASN A 19 -1.59 -10.63 5.19
C ASN A 19 -2.85 -10.07 4.50
N TRP A 20 -3.54 -9.07 5.07
CA TRP A 20 -4.77 -8.49 4.50
C TRP A 20 -4.60 -7.84 3.13
N LEU A 21 -3.39 -7.41 2.77
CA LEU A 21 -3.06 -6.84 1.45
C LEU A 21 -2.49 -7.87 0.48
N SER A 22 -2.33 -9.12 0.92
CA SER A 22 -1.61 -10.14 0.18
C SER A 22 -2.53 -11.07 -0.59
N VAL A 23 -2.04 -11.53 -1.72
CA VAL A 23 -2.63 -12.58 -2.53
C VAL A 23 -1.62 -13.73 -2.61
N SER A 24 -2.12 -14.96 -2.49
CA SER A 24 -1.30 -16.15 -2.62
C SER A 24 -0.92 -16.40 -4.08
N LEU A 25 0.24 -17.03 -4.27
CA LEU A 25 0.75 -17.31 -5.61
C LEU A 25 -0.27 -18.09 -6.46
N ASP A 26 -0.86 -19.14 -5.89
CA ASP A 26 -1.83 -19.99 -6.56
C ASP A 26 -3.12 -19.24 -6.93
N HIS A 27 -3.61 -18.38 -6.04
CA HIS A 27 -4.76 -17.53 -6.35
C HIS A 27 -4.47 -16.61 -7.52
N PHE A 28 -3.31 -15.95 -7.51
CA PHE A 28 -2.92 -15.02 -8.55
C PHE A 28 -2.74 -15.74 -9.90
N GLU A 29 -2.04 -16.88 -9.93
CA GLU A 29 -1.84 -17.64 -11.17
C GLU A 29 -3.16 -18.19 -11.72
N ASN A 30 -4.04 -18.73 -10.86
CA ASN A 30 -5.36 -19.21 -11.28
C ASN A 30 -6.25 -18.08 -11.81
N PHE A 31 -6.12 -16.88 -11.24
CA PHE A 31 -6.79 -15.70 -11.77
C PHE A 31 -6.26 -15.31 -13.16
N CYS A 32 -4.95 -15.30 -13.37
CA CYS A 32 -4.35 -15.05 -14.69
C CYS A 32 -4.79 -16.10 -15.73
N LYS A 33 -4.76 -17.39 -15.37
CA LYS A 33 -5.30 -18.49 -16.21
C LYS A 33 -6.76 -18.27 -16.57
N TYR A 34 -7.57 -17.82 -15.61
CA TYR A 34 -8.98 -17.51 -15.85
C TYR A 34 -9.15 -16.35 -16.85
N LEU A 35 -8.36 -15.29 -16.75
CA LEU A 35 -8.42 -14.16 -17.68
C LEU A 35 -8.15 -14.62 -19.12
N VAL A 36 -7.04 -15.34 -19.32
CA VAL A 36 -6.66 -15.89 -20.64
C VAL A 36 -7.75 -16.82 -21.18
N LYS A 37 -8.20 -17.80 -20.37
CA LYS A 37 -9.24 -18.75 -20.77
C LYS A 37 -10.56 -18.09 -21.18
N ASN A 38 -10.85 -16.90 -20.65
CA ASN A 38 -12.11 -16.18 -20.91
C ASN A 38 -11.95 -15.00 -21.88
N ASN A 39 -10.82 -14.92 -22.59
CA ASN A 39 -10.48 -13.89 -23.57
C ASN A 39 -10.56 -12.48 -22.99
N PHE A 40 -10.02 -12.29 -21.78
CA PHE A 40 -9.79 -10.95 -21.24
C PHE A 40 -8.49 -10.38 -21.78
N GLU A 41 -8.53 -9.11 -22.15
CA GLU A 41 -7.39 -8.28 -22.48
C GLU A 41 -7.03 -7.41 -21.27
N THR A 42 -5.76 -7.40 -20.90
CA THR A 42 -5.24 -6.50 -19.86
C THR A 42 -4.67 -5.23 -20.46
N LEU A 43 -4.98 -4.09 -19.87
CA LEU A 43 -4.54 -2.77 -20.34
C LEU A 43 -3.66 -2.07 -19.31
N PHE A 44 -2.72 -1.25 -19.79
CA PHE A 44 -2.10 -0.18 -19.02
C PHE A 44 -3.07 1.00 -18.81
N LEU A 45 -2.69 1.95 -17.95
CA LEU A 45 -3.55 3.07 -17.60
C LEU A 45 -3.74 4.10 -18.73
N ASP A 46 -2.75 4.31 -19.61
CA ASP A 46 -2.92 5.15 -20.80
C ASP A 46 -3.96 4.54 -21.76
N GLU A 47 -3.87 3.23 -22.03
CA GLU A 47 -4.87 2.48 -22.82
C GLU A 47 -6.26 2.53 -22.16
N TRP A 48 -6.33 2.44 -20.82
CA TRP A 48 -7.58 2.60 -20.08
C TRP A 48 -8.18 4.01 -20.23
N LEU A 49 -7.34 5.04 -20.23
CA LEU A 49 -7.78 6.43 -20.36
C LEU A 49 -8.31 6.71 -21.77
N GLU A 50 -7.68 6.12 -22.79
CA GLU A 50 -8.06 6.24 -24.20
C GLU A 50 -9.30 5.40 -24.54
N SER A 51 -9.40 4.17 -24.03
CA SER A 51 -10.52 3.26 -24.32
C SER A 51 -11.89 3.81 -23.92
N LYS A 52 -11.96 4.78 -22.99
CA LYS A 52 -13.22 5.48 -22.68
C LYS A 52 -13.79 6.29 -23.86
N LYS A 53 -12.99 6.56 -24.89
CA LYS A 53 -13.40 7.29 -26.09
C LYS A 53 -13.91 6.38 -27.22
N THR A 54 -13.71 5.06 -27.12
CA THR A 54 -14.00 4.10 -28.20
C THR A 54 -14.72 2.86 -27.67
N SER A 55 -15.87 2.49 -28.24
CA SER A 55 -16.55 1.25 -27.87
C SER A 55 -15.81 0.03 -28.43
N THR A 56 -15.35 -0.87 -27.57
CA THR A 56 -14.76 -2.17 -27.94
C THR A 56 -15.62 -3.33 -27.44
N SER A 57 -15.70 -4.40 -28.23
CA SER A 57 -16.38 -5.66 -27.86
C SER A 57 -15.52 -6.58 -26.99
N LYS A 58 -14.22 -6.29 -26.84
CA LYS A 58 -13.29 -7.09 -26.02
C LYS A 58 -13.59 -6.94 -24.52
N LYS A 59 -13.45 -8.04 -23.77
CA LYS A 59 -13.49 -7.99 -22.31
C LYS A 59 -12.16 -7.44 -21.81
N GLN A 60 -12.20 -6.30 -21.12
CA GLN A 60 -10.98 -5.64 -20.65
C GLN A 60 -10.92 -5.53 -19.13
N VAL A 61 -9.72 -5.60 -18.59
CA VAL A 61 -9.43 -5.42 -17.15
C VAL A 61 -8.08 -4.72 -16.99
N VAL A 62 -7.96 -3.87 -15.98
CA VAL A 62 -6.66 -3.30 -15.59
C VAL A 62 -6.21 -3.97 -14.31
N ILE A 63 -4.96 -4.42 -14.26
CA ILE A 63 -4.32 -4.97 -13.07
C ILE A 63 -3.36 -3.91 -12.53
N THR A 64 -3.50 -3.53 -11.26
CA THR A 64 -2.59 -2.59 -10.60
C THR A 64 -2.01 -3.16 -9.31
N PHE A 65 -0.77 -2.81 -9.00
CA PHE A 65 -0.05 -3.18 -7.79
C PHE A 65 0.39 -1.90 -7.06
N ASP A 66 0.26 -1.88 -5.73
CA ASP A 66 0.68 -0.74 -4.89
C ASP A 66 1.93 -1.10 -4.07
N ASP A 67 2.57 -0.07 -3.51
CA ASP A 67 3.74 -0.08 -2.61
C ASP A 67 5.10 -0.44 -3.24
N GLY A 68 5.16 -1.29 -4.27
CA GLY A 68 6.42 -1.69 -4.89
C GLY A 68 7.15 -2.81 -4.14
N TYR A 69 6.41 -3.79 -3.60
CA TYR A 69 7.00 -4.97 -2.94
C TYR A 69 7.82 -5.82 -3.91
N LEU A 70 8.94 -6.37 -3.43
CA LEU A 70 9.83 -7.26 -4.19
C LEU A 70 9.10 -8.46 -4.79
N ASP A 71 8.09 -8.95 -4.10
CA ASP A 71 7.31 -10.10 -4.53
C ASP A 71 6.55 -9.87 -5.86
N ASN A 72 6.38 -8.60 -6.27
CA ASN A 72 5.84 -8.25 -7.57
C ASN A 72 6.83 -8.58 -8.70
N TRP A 73 8.13 -8.43 -8.47
CA TRP A 73 9.18 -8.90 -9.38
C TRP A 73 9.36 -10.42 -9.29
N VAL A 74 9.39 -10.96 -8.08
CA VAL A 74 9.70 -12.38 -7.85
C VAL A 74 8.59 -13.28 -8.40
N TYR A 75 7.33 -12.89 -8.23
CA TYR A 75 6.17 -13.73 -8.57
C TYR A 75 5.23 -13.12 -9.59
N ALA A 76 4.82 -11.85 -9.42
CA ALA A 76 3.75 -11.28 -10.25
C ALA A 76 4.20 -11.08 -11.70
N TYR A 77 5.36 -10.45 -11.92
CA TYR A 77 5.91 -10.14 -13.23
C TYR A 77 6.13 -11.39 -14.11
N PRO A 78 6.80 -12.47 -13.66
CA PRO A 78 6.98 -13.68 -14.46
C PRO A 78 5.64 -14.34 -14.83
N ILE A 79 4.66 -14.32 -13.92
CA ILE A 79 3.32 -14.85 -14.20
C ILE A 79 2.62 -14.00 -15.26
N LEU A 80 2.60 -12.67 -15.12
CA LEU A 80 1.99 -11.80 -16.12
C LEU A 80 2.63 -12.01 -17.50
N LYS A 81 3.97 -12.06 -17.55
CA LYS A 81 4.74 -12.35 -18.76
C LYS A 81 4.39 -13.70 -19.38
N LYS A 82 4.31 -14.77 -18.58
CA LYS A 82 3.95 -16.13 -19.03
C LYS A 82 2.58 -16.19 -19.70
N TYR A 83 1.63 -15.37 -19.25
CA TYR A 83 0.25 -15.35 -19.75
C TYR A 83 -0.03 -14.20 -20.73
N ASP A 84 0.99 -13.47 -21.17
CA ASP A 84 0.85 -12.28 -22.04
C ASP A 84 -0.14 -11.24 -21.47
N LEU A 85 -0.01 -10.99 -20.17
CA LEU A 85 -0.81 -10.03 -19.43
C LEU A 85 0.02 -8.81 -19.02
N LYS A 86 -0.64 -7.67 -18.90
CA LYS A 86 -0.09 -6.37 -18.52
C LYS A 86 -0.51 -6.00 -17.10
N GLY A 87 0.35 -5.28 -16.39
CA GLY A 87 0.04 -4.68 -15.09
C GLY A 87 0.63 -3.28 -14.93
N THR A 88 0.06 -2.47 -14.05
CA THR A 88 0.69 -1.19 -13.64
C THR A 88 1.11 -1.30 -12.18
N ILE A 89 2.32 -0.89 -11.84
CA ILE A 89 2.82 -0.87 -10.46
C ILE A 89 3.06 0.57 -9.99
N PHE A 90 2.54 0.92 -8.82
CA PHE A 90 2.75 2.21 -8.19
C PHE A 90 3.83 2.06 -7.12
N VAL A 91 4.89 2.86 -7.22
CA VAL A 91 6.07 2.75 -6.34
C VAL A 91 6.40 4.04 -5.61
N ASN A 92 7.04 3.89 -4.46
CA ASN A 92 7.55 4.96 -3.62
C ASN A 92 9.08 5.02 -3.70
N PRO A 93 9.69 6.11 -4.21
CA PRO A 93 11.16 6.17 -4.33
C PRO A 93 11.92 5.93 -3.02
N GLU A 94 11.40 6.35 -1.86
CA GLU A 94 12.07 6.12 -0.57
C GLU A 94 12.04 4.65 -0.09
N PHE A 95 11.20 3.80 -0.70
CA PHE A 95 11.17 2.37 -0.39
C PHE A 95 11.98 1.55 -1.37
N ILE A 96 12.49 2.13 -2.46
CA ILE A 96 13.25 1.38 -3.44
C ILE A 96 14.54 0.86 -2.81
N ASP A 97 14.76 -0.44 -2.98
CA ASP A 97 15.94 -1.13 -2.47
C ASP A 97 17.19 -0.62 -3.22
N PRO A 98 18.29 -0.29 -2.51
CA PRO A 98 19.49 0.30 -3.10
C PRO A 98 20.37 -0.73 -3.84
N SER A 99 20.02 -2.01 -3.83
CA SER A 99 20.72 -3.01 -4.66
C SER A 99 20.55 -2.70 -6.14
N GLU A 100 21.60 -2.94 -6.93
CA GLU A 100 21.60 -2.61 -8.37
C GLU A 100 21.37 -3.84 -9.26
N GLU A 101 21.35 -5.04 -8.70
CA GLU A 101 21.22 -6.29 -9.46
C GLU A 101 19.79 -6.81 -9.47
N ASN A 102 19.38 -7.38 -10.60
CA ASN A 102 18.11 -8.09 -10.68
C ASN A 102 18.19 -9.34 -9.79
N ARG A 103 17.34 -9.42 -8.76
CA ARG A 103 17.24 -10.64 -7.94
C ARG A 103 16.56 -11.76 -8.72
N TYR A 104 16.73 -13.00 -8.28
CA TYR A 104 16.08 -14.13 -8.92
C TYR A 104 14.55 -14.06 -8.78
N ASN A 105 13.85 -14.54 -9.81
CA ASN A 105 12.39 -14.65 -9.82
C ASN A 105 11.93 -16.01 -10.36
N LEU A 106 10.63 -16.20 -10.53
CA LEU A 106 10.06 -17.45 -11.05
C LEU A 106 10.57 -17.86 -12.44
N ASP A 107 10.99 -16.93 -13.32
CA ASP A 107 11.58 -17.30 -14.60
C ASP A 107 12.87 -18.11 -14.38
N ASP A 108 13.70 -17.75 -13.39
CA ASP A 108 14.94 -18.46 -13.10
C ASP A 108 14.67 -19.87 -12.52
N VAL A 109 13.61 -20.00 -11.73
CA VAL A 109 13.14 -21.31 -11.22
C VAL A 109 12.61 -22.18 -12.37
N TRP A 110 11.75 -21.63 -13.24
CA TRP A 110 11.19 -22.38 -14.38
C TRP A 110 12.27 -22.82 -15.38
N ASN A 111 13.32 -22.01 -15.52
CA ASN A 111 14.49 -22.33 -16.34
C ASN A 111 15.54 -23.17 -15.60
N LYS A 112 15.23 -23.69 -14.40
CA LYS A 112 16.09 -24.57 -13.59
C LYS A 112 17.47 -23.98 -13.27
N LYS A 113 17.59 -22.65 -13.16
CA LYS A 113 18.83 -22.00 -12.73
C LYS A 113 19.02 -22.02 -11.22
N ILE A 114 17.91 -21.97 -10.49
CA ILE A 114 17.85 -21.98 -9.03
C ILE A 114 16.66 -22.81 -8.54
N ASP A 115 16.71 -23.23 -7.28
CA ASP A 115 15.56 -23.80 -6.58
C ASP A 115 14.63 -22.71 -6.04
N ARG A 116 13.34 -23.01 -5.93
CA ARG A 116 12.32 -22.08 -5.40
C ARG A 116 12.67 -21.56 -3.99
N SER A 117 13.35 -22.35 -3.17
CA SER A 117 13.78 -21.98 -1.81
C SER A 117 14.80 -20.84 -1.79
N GLN A 118 15.43 -20.53 -2.92
CA GLN A 118 16.41 -19.44 -3.06
C GLN A 118 15.77 -18.09 -3.42
N LEU A 119 14.45 -18.04 -3.64
CA LEU A 119 13.74 -16.80 -3.88
C LEU A 119 13.60 -15.99 -2.59
N ALA A 120 13.80 -14.66 -2.69
CA ALA A 120 13.59 -13.73 -1.59
C ALA A 120 12.16 -13.17 -1.64
N PRO A 121 11.24 -13.55 -0.73
CA PRO A 121 9.83 -13.20 -0.87
C PRO A 121 9.44 -11.83 -0.28
N LEU A 122 10.32 -11.21 0.52
CA LEU A 122 10.02 -9.97 1.24
C LEU A 122 11.07 -8.91 0.91
N GLY A 123 10.64 -7.66 0.95
CA GLY A 123 11.45 -6.50 0.61
C GLY A 123 10.74 -5.62 -0.41
N PHE A 124 11.49 -4.70 -0.99
CA PHE A 124 11.03 -3.77 -2.02
C PHE A 124 11.83 -3.94 -3.29
N LEU A 125 11.22 -3.55 -4.40
CA LEU A 125 11.86 -3.54 -5.71
C LEU A 125 13.06 -2.61 -5.73
N ASN A 126 14.04 -2.95 -6.55
CA ASN A 126 15.13 -2.03 -6.89
C ASN A 126 14.95 -1.40 -8.28
N TRP A 127 15.83 -0.45 -8.63
CA TRP A 127 15.74 0.26 -9.91
C TRP A 127 15.92 -0.65 -11.12
N SER A 128 16.85 -1.61 -11.08
CA SER A 128 17.09 -2.54 -12.18
C SER A 128 15.88 -3.42 -12.48
N GLU A 129 15.18 -3.88 -11.45
CA GLU A 129 13.96 -4.68 -11.57
C GLU A 129 12.83 -3.82 -12.18
N LEU A 130 12.64 -2.59 -11.71
CA LEU A 130 11.65 -1.64 -12.26
C LEU A 130 11.91 -1.35 -13.74
N GLN A 131 13.16 -1.03 -14.09
CA GLN A 131 13.57 -0.77 -15.48
C GLN A 131 13.35 -1.99 -16.36
N ARG A 132 13.61 -3.20 -15.85
CA ARG A 132 13.41 -4.45 -16.60
C ARG A 132 11.93 -4.73 -16.87
N MET A 133 11.07 -4.50 -15.88
CA MET A 133 9.63 -4.70 -16.03
C MET A 133 9.02 -3.73 -17.06
N GLU A 134 9.52 -2.49 -17.09
CA GLU A 134 9.18 -1.47 -18.08
C GLU A 134 9.67 -1.84 -19.48
N SER A 135 10.97 -2.14 -19.62
CA SER A 135 11.59 -2.35 -20.93
C SER A 135 11.02 -3.55 -21.69
N THR A 136 10.43 -4.50 -20.96
CA THR A 136 9.78 -5.69 -21.54
C THR A 136 8.32 -5.45 -21.91
N GLY A 137 7.73 -4.31 -21.52
CA GLY A 137 6.33 -3.98 -21.79
C GLY A 137 5.33 -4.84 -21.03
N VAL A 138 5.74 -5.48 -19.92
CA VAL A 138 4.87 -6.32 -19.08
C VAL A 138 4.28 -5.49 -17.94
N MET A 139 5.08 -4.63 -17.30
CA MET A 139 4.56 -3.71 -16.28
C MET A 139 4.95 -2.26 -16.52
N ASP A 140 3.96 -1.39 -16.36
CA ASP A 140 4.10 0.07 -16.36
C ASP A 140 4.26 0.57 -14.91
N VAL A 141 5.33 1.29 -14.61
CA VAL A 141 5.66 1.86 -13.30
C VAL A 141 5.12 3.30 -13.20
N GLN A 142 4.42 3.60 -12.13
CA GLN A 142 3.76 4.89 -11.87
C GLN A 142 4.01 5.34 -10.42
N SER A 143 3.60 6.56 -10.07
CA SER A 143 3.92 7.12 -8.75
C SER A 143 2.94 6.66 -7.66
N HIS A 144 3.49 6.25 -6.53
CA HIS A 144 2.74 6.12 -5.28
C HIS A 144 3.05 7.24 -4.28
N SER A 145 3.45 8.43 -4.74
CA SER A 145 4.09 9.49 -3.95
C SER A 145 5.50 9.13 -3.47
N MET A 146 6.15 9.99 -2.69
CA MET A 146 7.54 9.83 -2.27
C MET A 146 7.70 8.79 -1.16
N SER A 147 7.03 9.01 -0.02
CA SER A 147 7.49 8.47 1.26
C SER A 147 6.53 7.49 1.93
N HIS A 148 5.28 7.40 1.45
CA HIS A 148 4.18 6.65 2.08
C HIS A 148 4.00 6.95 3.59
N ASN A 149 4.47 8.10 4.08
CA ASN A 149 4.55 8.39 5.50
C ASN A 149 3.19 8.58 6.18
N PHE A 150 3.23 8.37 7.50
CA PHE A 150 2.22 8.82 8.43
C PHE A 150 2.81 9.91 9.31
N TYR A 151 1.96 10.85 9.71
CA TYR A 151 2.32 11.89 10.67
C TYR A 151 1.22 12.08 11.69
N PHE A 152 1.61 12.52 12.88
CA PHE A 152 0.69 13.05 13.87
C PHE A 152 -0.03 14.28 13.29
N HIS A 153 -1.32 14.46 13.58
CA HIS A 153 -2.10 15.62 13.13
C HIS A 153 -2.93 16.29 14.22
N SER A 154 -2.82 15.81 15.46
CA SER A 154 -3.33 16.51 16.64
C SER A 154 -2.48 16.18 17.87
N ASP A 155 -2.69 16.96 18.92
CA ASP A 155 -2.11 16.78 20.25
C ASP A 155 -2.80 15.69 21.08
N GLN A 156 -3.80 14.99 20.53
CA GLN A 156 -4.49 13.91 21.24
C GLN A 156 -3.62 12.65 21.36
N ILE A 157 -3.19 12.32 22.57
CA ILE A 157 -2.45 11.09 22.85
C ILE A 157 -3.40 9.88 22.83
N LYS A 158 -3.12 8.91 21.95
CA LYS A 158 -3.92 7.68 21.75
C LYS A 158 -3.26 6.44 22.37
N ASP A 159 -1.93 6.40 22.38
CA ASP A 159 -1.18 5.23 22.83
C ASP A 159 0.21 5.61 23.34
N ILE A 160 0.92 4.62 23.85
CA ILE A 160 2.33 4.69 24.26
C ILE A 160 3.04 3.55 23.55
N TYR A 161 4.10 3.89 22.82
CA TYR A 161 4.88 2.92 22.07
C TYR A 161 5.61 1.96 23.00
N ASN A 162 5.53 0.66 22.72
CA ASN A 162 6.31 -0.37 23.41
C ASN A 162 6.78 -1.51 22.48
N GLY A 163 6.81 -1.26 21.17
CA GLY A 163 7.18 -2.25 20.15
C GLY A 163 6.02 -2.81 19.33
N GLN A 164 4.84 -2.17 19.36
CA GLN A 164 3.68 -2.67 18.60
C GLN A 164 3.86 -2.44 17.09
N LYS A 165 3.72 -3.50 16.28
CA LYS A 165 3.98 -3.49 14.83
C LYS A 165 3.10 -2.53 14.02
N GLN A 166 1.89 -2.21 14.49
CA GLN A 166 1.05 -1.24 13.80
C GLN A 166 1.63 0.18 13.77
N TYR A 167 2.64 0.45 14.60
CA TYR A 167 3.37 1.72 14.67
C TYR A 167 4.76 1.64 14.03
N ASP A 168 5.08 0.59 13.26
CA ASP A 168 6.34 0.47 12.50
C ASP A 168 6.63 1.71 11.64
N TRP A 169 5.59 2.43 11.22
CA TRP A 169 5.73 3.68 10.46
C TRP A 169 6.45 4.80 11.21
N MET A 170 6.54 4.76 12.54
CA MET A 170 7.33 5.73 13.28
C MET A 170 8.83 5.57 13.01
N ALA A 171 9.29 4.32 12.84
CA ALA A 171 10.66 4.05 12.45
C ALA A 171 10.98 4.65 11.07
N TRP A 172 10.01 4.67 10.15
CA TRP A 172 10.16 5.27 8.83
C TRP A 172 10.48 6.77 8.89
N ASN A 173 9.97 7.48 9.91
CA ASN A 173 10.26 8.89 10.13
C ASN A 173 11.62 9.10 10.84
N ASN A 174 12.01 8.19 11.74
CA ASN A 174 13.23 8.30 12.53
C ASN A 174 14.49 7.81 11.77
N LYS A 175 14.32 6.85 10.87
CA LYS A 175 15.35 6.22 10.05
C LYS A 175 14.85 5.97 8.61
N PRO A 176 14.61 7.04 7.83
CA PRO A 176 14.08 6.93 6.47
C PRO A 176 14.90 6.02 5.55
N GLU A 177 16.22 5.99 5.70
CA GLU A 177 17.13 5.14 4.94
C GLU A 177 16.91 3.63 5.15
N ARG A 178 16.16 3.25 6.19
CA ARG A 178 15.82 1.84 6.50
C ARG A 178 14.46 1.41 5.95
N LYS A 179 13.68 2.31 5.34
CA LYS A 179 12.37 1.99 4.76
C LYS A 179 12.39 0.78 3.82
N PRO A 180 13.35 0.58 2.91
CA PRO A 180 13.35 -0.60 2.01
C PRO A 180 13.40 -1.96 2.75
N TYR A 181 13.78 -1.96 4.03
CA TYR A 181 13.98 -3.18 4.81
C TYR A 181 12.87 -3.47 5.82
N TYR A 182 11.83 -2.62 5.91
CA TYR A 182 10.88 -2.71 7.02
C TYR A 182 10.07 -4.01 7.09
N THR A 183 9.94 -4.73 5.97
CA THR A 183 9.28 -6.04 5.91
C THR A 183 10.22 -7.19 6.27
N ALA A 184 11.54 -6.95 6.25
CA ALA A 184 12.59 -7.95 6.45
C ALA A 184 13.32 -7.81 7.79
N GLU A 185 13.22 -6.66 8.46
CA GLU A 185 13.90 -6.41 9.74
C GLU A 185 12.99 -5.83 10.82
N SER A 186 13.37 -6.02 12.08
CA SER A 186 12.66 -5.41 13.21
C SER A 186 12.80 -3.89 13.21
N GLN A 187 11.66 -3.21 13.34
CA GLN A 187 11.60 -1.75 13.39
C GLN A 187 11.72 -1.18 14.81
N GLN A 188 11.63 -2.03 15.83
CA GLN A 188 11.51 -1.61 17.23
C GLN A 188 12.71 -0.80 17.72
N GLN A 189 13.91 -1.10 17.22
CA GLN A 189 15.15 -0.41 17.62
C GLN A 189 15.22 1.06 17.22
N TYR A 190 14.35 1.51 16.32
CA TYR A 190 14.36 2.87 15.79
C TYR A 190 13.37 3.81 16.51
N VAL A 191 12.60 3.30 17.48
CA VAL A 191 11.63 4.08 18.25
C VAL A 191 11.78 3.75 19.73
N PRO A 192 12.12 4.71 20.60
CA PRO A 192 12.22 4.46 22.04
C PRO A 192 10.89 3.98 22.63
N ASN A 193 10.94 2.92 23.45
CA ASN A 193 9.81 2.54 24.29
C ASN A 193 9.40 3.71 25.20
N GLY A 194 8.11 3.90 25.41
CA GLY A 194 7.55 5.05 26.12
C GLY A 194 7.21 6.25 25.24
N SER A 195 7.61 6.25 23.96
CA SER A 195 7.26 7.35 23.04
C SER A 195 5.73 7.51 22.94
N PRO A 196 5.19 8.74 23.11
CA PRO A 196 3.76 8.97 23.00
C PRO A 196 3.30 8.82 21.54
N ILE A 197 2.18 8.12 21.35
CA ILE A 197 1.50 8.01 20.06
C ILE A 197 0.34 8.99 20.06
N PHE A 198 0.43 10.03 19.25
CA PHE A 198 -0.66 10.97 19.03
C PHE A 198 -1.58 10.49 17.91
N ASP A 199 -2.74 11.12 17.75
CA ASP A 199 -3.63 10.89 16.61
C ASP A 199 -2.88 11.17 15.30
N PHE A 200 -2.96 10.23 14.36
CA PHE A 200 -2.12 10.21 13.17
C PHE A 200 -2.92 9.87 11.91
N GLY A 201 -2.40 10.32 10.77
CA GLY A 201 -3.00 10.08 9.47
C GLY A 201 -1.95 9.98 8.37
N ARG A 202 -2.41 9.99 7.12
CA ARG A 202 -1.58 9.87 5.92
C ARG A 202 -0.98 11.20 5.51
N ALA A 203 0.29 11.19 5.08
CA ALA A 203 1.04 12.38 4.72
C ALA A 203 0.26 13.37 3.86
N LEU A 204 -0.35 12.93 2.76
CA LEU A 204 -1.01 13.83 1.80
C LEU A 204 -2.42 14.30 2.22
N GLY A 205 -2.90 13.94 3.42
CA GLY A 205 -4.27 14.20 3.87
C GLY A 205 -4.41 15.11 5.10
N LEU A 206 -3.32 15.68 5.63
CA LEU A 206 -3.32 16.35 6.93
C LEU A 206 -2.28 17.47 7.05
N ARG A 207 -2.51 18.37 8.02
CA ARG A 207 -1.48 19.25 8.60
C ARG A 207 -0.77 18.51 9.73
N ARG A 208 0.56 18.52 9.74
CA ARG A 208 1.33 17.78 10.74
C ARG A 208 1.31 18.50 12.10
N TYR A 209 1.24 17.71 13.16
CA TYR A 209 1.53 18.11 14.53
C TYR A 209 2.93 17.62 14.93
N PHE A 210 3.68 18.48 15.61
CA PHE A 210 5.02 18.24 16.12
C PHE A 210 4.96 18.25 17.66
N PRO A 211 5.06 17.08 18.31
CA PRO A 211 5.13 16.99 19.76
C PRO A 211 6.35 17.74 20.30
N ASP A 212 6.20 18.38 21.45
CA ASP A 212 7.31 19.01 22.15
C ASP A 212 8.34 17.97 22.63
N LYS A 213 9.63 18.28 22.51
CA LYS A 213 10.72 17.36 22.86
C LYS A 213 10.73 17.03 24.37
N GLU A 214 10.42 17.99 25.23
CA GLU A 214 10.38 17.79 26.68
C GLU A 214 9.23 16.84 27.08
N LEU A 215 8.09 16.93 26.39
CA LEU A 215 6.99 15.98 26.58
C LEU A 215 7.38 14.56 26.17
N VAL A 216 8.06 14.41 25.02
CA VAL A 216 8.51 13.11 24.51
C VAL A 216 9.55 12.50 25.45
N ASN A 217 10.54 13.27 25.88
CA ASN A 217 11.57 12.81 26.83
C ASN A 217 10.94 12.40 28.16
N TYR A 218 10.04 13.22 28.71
CA TYR A 218 9.31 12.89 29.93
C TYR A 218 8.54 11.56 29.81
N ALA A 219 7.93 11.29 28.66
CA ALA A 219 7.20 10.06 28.43
C ALA A 219 8.12 8.82 28.42
N ILE A 220 9.28 8.92 27.76
CA ILE A 220 10.30 7.86 27.68
C ILE A 220 10.88 7.57 29.07
N ASP A 221 11.21 8.61 29.83
CA ASP A 221 11.74 8.48 31.19
C ASP A 221 10.71 7.88 32.14
N MET A 222 9.46 8.37 32.07
CA MET A 222 8.35 7.85 32.87
C MET A 222 8.12 6.36 32.61
N TYR A 223 8.23 5.93 31.36
CA TYR A 223 8.09 4.52 30.97
C TYR A 223 9.23 3.67 31.51
N SER A 224 10.47 4.16 31.40
CA SER A 224 11.68 3.44 31.84
C SER A 224 11.75 3.26 33.35
N CYS A 225 11.30 4.24 34.13
CA CYS A 225 11.32 4.20 35.60
C CYS A 225 10.19 3.35 36.23
N ASN A 226 9.15 3.00 35.47
CA ASN A 226 7.97 2.28 35.97
C ASN A 226 7.81 0.89 35.33
N ALA A 227 8.79 0.01 35.54
CA ALA A 227 8.74 -1.38 35.04
C ALA A 227 7.46 -2.13 35.46
N ASP A 228 6.84 -1.77 36.60
CA ASP A 228 5.73 -2.49 37.20
C ASP A 228 4.33 -1.89 36.96
N ASN A 229 4.20 -0.66 36.42
CA ASN A 229 2.89 -0.01 36.33
C ASN A 229 2.35 0.05 34.89
N LYS A 230 1.80 -1.08 34.43
CA LYS A 230 1.14 -1.28 33.12
C LYS A 230 -0.20 -0.53 32.97
N ASN A 231 -0.56 0.41 33.85
CA ASN A 231 -1.78 1.19 33.68
C ASN A 231 -1.57 2.30 32.63
N LYS A 232 -1.75 1.93 31.36
CA LYS A 232 -1.68 2.83 30.20
C LYS A 232 -2.57 4.07 30.36
N THR A 233 -3.77 3.92 30.92
CA THR A 233 -4.69 5.04 31.14
C THR A 233 -4.11 6.07 32.11
N ALA A 234 -3.51 5.61 33.22
CA ALA A 234 -2.86 6.51 34.17
C ALA A 234 -1.65 7.23 33.56
N GLN A 235 -0.87 6.55 32.73
CA GLN A 235 0.26 7.15 32.02
C GLN A 235 -0.21 8.23 31.03
N ILE A 236 -1.22 7.94 30.21
CA ILE A 236 -1.81 8.91 29.27
C ILE A 236 -2.36 10.13 30.02
N ASN A 237 -3.03 9.95 31.16
CA ASN A 237 -3.51 11.08 31.97
C ASN A 237 -2.38 11.98 32.45
N LYS A 238 -1.26 11.41 32.92
CA LYS A 238 -0.06 12.20 33.30
C LYS A 238 0.53 12.95 32.11
N LEU A 239 0.59 12.30 30.94
CA LEU A 239 1.07 12.93 29.72
C LEU A 239 0.16 14.08 29.28
N ASN A 240 -1.16 13.96 29.42
CA ASN A 240 -2.10 15.04 29.10
C ASN A 240 -1.92 16.25 30.03
N GLU A 241 -1.59 16.05 31.32
CA GLU A 241 -1.24 17.17 32.21
C GLU A 241 0.08 17.84 31.78
N LYS A 242 1.08 17.04 31.38
CA LYS A 242 2.37 17.55 30.90
C LYS A 242 2.25 18.26 29.55
N LEU A 243 1.37 17.79 28.67
CA LEU A 243 1.06 18.38 27.36
C LEU A 243 0.54 19.82 27.49
N LYS A 244 -0.20 20.17 28.55
CA LYS A 244 -0.63 21.56 28.81
C LYS A 244 0.54 22.52 29.00
N ILE A 245 1.68 22.02 29.48
CA ILE A 245 2.91 22.78 29.69
C ILE A 245 3.77 22.78 28.42
N TYR A 246 3.73 21.68 27.65
CA TYR A 246 4.54 21.45 26.45
C TYR A 246 3.65 21.03 25.26
N PRO A 247 2.83 21.94 24.70
CA PRO A 247 1.72 21.64 23.78
C PRO A 247 2.12 21.32 22.34
N GLY A 248 3.42 21.25 22.03
CA GLY A 248 3.91 21.06 20.66
C GLY A 248 3.54 22.20 19.72
N THR A 249 3.69 21.97 18.41
CA THR A 249 3.39 22.96 17.36
C THR A 249 2.76 22.29 16.14
N TYR A 250 2.13 23.09 15.29
CA TYR A 250 1.60 22.61 14.01
C TYR A 250 2.43 23.16 12.86
N GLU A 251 2.53 22.34 11.81
CA GLU A 251 3.10 22.71 10.53
C GLU A 251 2.39 23.94 9.94
N SER A 252 3.18 24.90 9.45
CA SER A 252 2.67 26.05 8.71
C SER A 252 2.12 25.66 7.34
N ASP A 253 1.41 26.58 6.68
CA ASP A 253 0.92 26.36 5.30
C ASP A 253 2.07 26.14 4.31
N GLU A 254 3.16 26.91 4.45
CA GLU A 254 4.34 26.80 3.60
C GLU A 254 5.06 25.45 3.77
N GLU A 255 5.23 24.99 5.02
CA GLU A 255 5.86 23.69 5.29
C GLU A 255 5.00 22.53 4.78
N MET A 256 3.68 22.62 4.96
CA MET A 256 2.74 21.62 4.46
C MET A 256 2.77 21.54 2.93
N GLU A 257 2.75 22.68 2.24
CA GLU A 257 2.87 22.73 0.78
C GLU A 257 4.22 22.17 0.33
N LYS A 258 5.33 22.56 0.96
CA LYS A 258 6.67 22.02 0.67
C LYS A 258 6.71 20.50 0.80
N ARG A 259 6.11 19.96 1.86
CA ARG A 259 6.00 18.50 2.07
C ARG A 259 5.15 17.83 0.99
N TYR A 260 4.02 18.42 0.60
CA TYR A 260 3.19 17.88 -0.48
C TYR A 260 3.90 17.93 -1.83
N ARG A 261 4.67 18.98 -2.09
CA ARG A 261 5.50 19.09 -3.30
C ARG A 261 6.61 18.04 -3.31
N TYR A 262 7.26 17.78 -2.17
CA TYR A 262 8.20 16.68 -2.04
C TYR A 262 7.54 15.32 -2.33
N GLU A 263 6.34 15.07 -1.78
CA GLU A 263 5.60 13.84 -2.04
C GLU A 263 5.22 13.63 -3.51
N LEU A 264 4.85 14.70 -4.22
CA LEU A 264 4.23 14.60 -5.55
C LEU A 264 5.17 14.93 -6.70
N PHE A 265 5.89 16.05 -6.61
CA PHE A 265 6.76 16.55 -7.67
C PHE A 265 8.11 15.86 -7.64
N GLU A 266 8.73 15.74 -6.46
CA GLU A 266 10.05 15.11 -6.36
C GLU A 266 9.95 13.59 -6.62
N SER A 267 8.87 12.94 -6.15
CA SER A 267 8.59 11.54 -6.50
C SER A 267 8.50 11.36 -8.02
N LYS A 268 7.72 12.22 -8.68
CA LYS A 268 7.60 12.21 -10.14
C LYS A 268 8.94 12.41 -10.83
N ARG A 269 9.68 13.45 -10.46
CA ARG A 269 10.97 13.80 -11.05
C ARG A 269 11.96 12.64 -10.98
N ILE A 270 12.11 12.02 -9.81
CA ILE A 270 13.02 10.87 -9.61
C ILE A 270 12.59 9.70 -10.48
N LEU A 271 11.30 9.36 -10.50
CA LEU A 271 10.80 8.24 -11.31
C LEU A 271 10.99 8.49 -12.81
N GLU A 272 10.71 9.69 -13.29
CA GLU A 272 10.90 10.06 -14.69
C GLU A 272 12.38 10.00 -15.10
N GLU A 273 13.28 10.47 -14.24
CA GLU A 273 14.73 10.42 -14.46
C GLU A 273 15.23 8.96 -14.49
N LYS A 274 14.87 8.16 -13.48
CA LYS A 274 15.37 6.79 -13.33
C LYS A 274 14.81 5.81 -14.36
N LEU A 275 13.61 6.06 -14.87
CA LEU A 275 12.94 5.19 -15.84
C LEU A 275 12.98 5.74 -17.27
N ASN A 276 13.49 6.96 -17.47
CA ASN A 276 13.51 7.67 -18.74
C ASN A 276 12.16 7.64 -19.48
N LYS A 277 11.08 7.91 -18.74
CA LYS A 277 9.72 7.96 -19.26
C LYS A 277 8.88 8.99 -18.51
N LYS A 278 7.69 9.31 -19.03
CA LYS A 278 6.74 10.17 -18.32
C LYS A 278 5.95 9.38 -17.28
N ILE A 279 5.74 9.99 -16.12
CA ILE A 279 4.90 9.47 -15.04
C ILE A 279 3.59 10.25 -15.03
N SER A 280 2.51 9.55 -15.39
CA SER A 280 1.20 10.17 -15.67
C SER A 280 0.14 9.86 -14.62
N TYR A 281 0.37 8.85 -13.78
CA TYR A 281 -0.64 8.34 -12.85
C TYR A 281 -0.13 8.34 -11.42
N LEU A 282 -1.04 8.68 -10.49
CA LEU A 282 -0.79 8.70 -9.07
C LEU A 282 -1.71 7.72 -8.33
N CYS A 283 -1.13 6.92 -7.44
CA CYS A 283 -1.89 6.22 -6.42
C CYS A 283 -1.69 6.92 -5.08
N TRP A 284 -2.77 7.23 -4.35
CA TRP A 284 -2.66 7.90 -3.04
C TRP A 284 -2.29 6.88 -1.94
N PRO A 285 -1.14 7.03 -1.24
CA PRO A 285 -0.77 6.19 -0.10
C PRO A 285 -1.88 6.00 0.91
N GLY A 286 -2.31 4.74 1.07
CA GLY A 286 -3.41 4.38 1.98
C GLY A 286 -4.72 5.15 1.74
N GLY A 287 -4.92 5.74 0.56
CA GLY A 287 -6.08 6.56 0.22
C GLY A 287 -6.14 7.93 0.91
N GLY A 288 -5.02 8.42 1.45
CA GLY A 288 -4.94 9.73 2.11
C GLY A 288 -4.66 10.87 1.14
N TYR A 289 -5.56 11.84 1.09
CA TYR A 289 -5.46 13.05 0.28
C TYR A 289 -6.37 14.14 0.86
N ASN A 290 -6.14 15.39 0.47
CA ASN A 290 -7.06 16.50 0.69
C ASN A 290 -7.16 17.36 -0.59
N GLN A 291 -7.85 18.50 -0.51
CA GLN A 291 -8.01 19.37 -1.69
C GLN A 291 -6.66 19.90 -2.20
N LEU A 292 -5.81 20.42 -1.31
CA LEU A 292 -4.50 20.96 -1.67
C LEU A 292 -3.62 19.91 -2.35
N SER A 293 -3.57 18.67 -1.83
CA SER A 293 -2.76 17.62 -2.45
C SER A 293 -3.26 17.26 -3.85
N VAL A 294 -4.58 17.26 -4.08
CA VAL A 294 -5.17 17.00 -5.40
C VAL A 294 -4.81 18.12 -6.37
N ASP A 295 -4.94 19.38 -5.96
CA ASP A 295 -4.59 20.53 -6.79
C ASP A 295 -3.09 20.50 -7.17
N LEU A 296 -2.23 20.22 -6.19
CA LEU A 296 -0.79 20.03 -6.43
C LEU A 296 -0.47 18.83 -7.32
N SER A 297 -1.26 17.75 -7.30
CA SER A 297 -1.06 16.64 -8.23
C SER A 297 -1.43 17.01 -9.68
N ILE A 298 -2.45 17.86 -9.85
CA ILE A 298 -2.81 18.39 -11.17
C ILE A 298 -1.70 19.33 -11.65
N GLU A 299 -1.19 20.20 -10.77
CA GLU A 299 -0.07 21.09 -11.07
C GLU A 299 1.22 20.32 -11.43
N ALA A 300 1.50 19.21 -10.75
CA ALA A 300 2.61 18.30 -11.08
C ALA A 300 2.42 17.56 -12.42
N GLY A 301 1.27 17.73 -13.09
CA GLY A 301 0.98 17.16 -14.40
C GLY A 301 0.59 15.69 -14.36
N TYR A 302 0.08 15.17 -13.24
CA TYR A 302 -0.59 13.86 -13.24
C TYR A 302 -1.90 13.97 -14.02
N LYS A 303 -2.19 12.98 -14.89
CA LYS A 303 -3.43 12.94 -15.69
C LYS A 303 -4.61 12.36 -14.90
N ALA A 304 -4.32 11.47 -13.95
CA ALA A 304 -5.33 10.80 -13.14
C ALA A 304 -4.75 10.24 -11.85
N SER A 305 -5.61 10.09 -10.83
CA SER A 305 -5.28 9.31 -9.63
C SER A 305 -6.27 8.21 -9.34
N THR A 306 -5.77 7.21 -8.60
CA THR A 306 -6.58 6.07 -8.17
C THR A 306 -7.28 6.31 -6.84
N PHE A 307 -8.48 5.73 -6.70
CA PHE A 307 -9.30 5.82 -5.50
C PHE A 307 -9.87 4.44 -5.17
N SER A 308 -9.92 4.11 -3.88
CA SER A 308 -10.60 2.90 -3.41
C SER A 308 -12.10 2.99 -3.70
N ALA A 309 -12.70 1.90 -4.19
CA ALA A 309 -14.14 1.83 -4.45
C ALA A 309 -15.05 2.08 -3.24
N LYS A 310 -14.51 2.13 -2.02
CA LYS A 310 -15.27 2.42 -0.79
C LYS A 310 -15.39 3.93 -0.49
N ASN A 311 -14.52 4.76 -1.07
CA ASN A 311 -14.53 6.20 -0.82
C ASN A 311 -15.46 6.89 -1.83
N ASN A 312 -16.61 7.36 -1.36
CA ASN A 312 -17.62 8.03 -2.19
C ASN A 312 -17.51 9.57 -2.15
N ASP A 313 -16.73 10.14 -1.23
CA ASP A 313 -16.90 11.53 -0.82
C ASP A 313 -16.28 12.55 -1.79
N PHE A 314 -15.29 12.16 -2.58
CA PHE A 314 -14.55 13.11 -3.43
C PHE A 314 -14.98 13.13 -4.91
N VAL A 315 -15.86 12.22 -5.32
CA VAL A 315 -16.22 12.01 -6.75
C VAL A 315 -17.11 13.15 -7.32
N LYS A 316 -17.34 14.24 -6.58
CA LYS A 316 -18.37 15.24 -6.91
C LYS A 316 -17.86 16.60 -7.41
N ARG A 317 -16.55 16.88 -7.45
CA ARG A 317 -16.02 18.16 -7.96
C ARG A 317 -15.60 18.06 -9.43
N ASN A 318 -15.76 19.16 -10.17
CA ASN A 318 -15.29 19.29 -11.55
C ASN A 318 -13.75 19.46 -11.54
N LEU A 319 -13.03 18.38 -11.84
CA LEU A 319 -11.56 18.34 -11.89
C LEU A 319 -11.02 18.62 -13.31
N GLY A 320 -11.84 19.20 -14.19
CA GLY A 320 -11.50 19.40 -15.61
C GLY A 320 -11.15 18.08 -16.30
N ASP A 321 -9.96 18.02 -16.89
CA ASP A 321 -9.48 16.82 -17.58
C ASP A 321 -8.93 15.74 -16.66
N TYR A 322 -8.65 16.07 -15.39
CA TYR A 322 -8.10 15.12 -14.43
C TYR A 322 -9.12 14.02 -14.10
N LYS A 323 -8.70 12.75 -14.18
CA LYS A 323 -9.62 11.60 -14.01
C LYS A 323 -9.42 10.88 -12.67
N SER A 324 -10.53 10.38 -12.15
CA SER A 324 -10.55 9.51 -10.97
C SER A 324 -10.73 8.05 -11.38
N ILE A 325 -9.80 7.20 -10.95
CA ILE A 325 -9.77 5.77 -11.28
C ILE A 325 -10.25 4.96 -10.08
N ARG A 326 -11.49 4.49 -10.12
CA ARG A 326 -12.05 3.62 -9.07
C ARG A 326 -11.47 2.21 -9.18
N ARG A 327 -10.87 1.70 -8.08
CA ARG A 327 -10.26 0.37 -8.03
C ARG A 327 -10.95 -0.58 -7.06
N PHE A 328 -10.93 -1.87 -7.40
CA PHE A 328 -11.47 -2.96 -6.60
C PHE A 328 -10.33 -3.75 -5.95
N ALA A 329 -10.35 -3.83 -4.62
CA ALA A 329 -9.36 -4.59 -3.86
C ALA A 329 -9.45 -6.09 -4.15
N MET A 330 -8.29 -6.70 -4.34
CA MET A 330 -8.10 -8.12 -4.54
C MET A 330 -7.27 -8.68 -3.37
N THR A 331 -7.67 -9.84 -2.83
CA THR A 331 -7.05 -10.42 -1.63
C THR A 331 -7.32 -11.92 -1.58
N SER A 332 -6.46 -12.66 -0.88
CA SER A 332 -6.72 -14.06 -0.50
C SER A 332 -7.49 -14.21 0.82
N PHE A 333 -7.90 -13.11 1.43
CA PHE A 333 -8.40 -13.09 2.81
C PHE A 333 -9.84 -12.60 2.92
N ILE A 334 -10.52 -13.06 3.97
CA ILE A 334 -11.73 -12.46 4.50
C ILE A 334 -11.42 -11.84 5.86
N SER A 335 -11.54 -10.51 5.95
CA SER A 335 -11.38 -9.78 7.20
C SER A 335 -12.64 -9.81 8.06
N THR A 336 -12.45 -10.04 9.36
CA THR A 336 -13.44 -9.87 10.42
C THR A 336 -12.97 -8.80 11.41
N PRO A 337 -13.79 -8.41 12.41
CA PRO A 337 -13.32 -7.54 13.49
C PRO A 337 -12.22 -8.14 14.36
N ILE A 338 -12.01 -9.47 14.31
CA ILE A 338 -11.01 -10.17 15.13
C ILE A 338 -9.70 -10.30 14.37
N LYS A 339 -9.73 -10.90 13.17
CA LYS A 339 -8.54 -11.15 12.36
C LYS A 339 -8.86 -11.29 10.86
N ASN A 340 -7.81 -11.49 10.07
CA ASN A 340 -7.92 -11.87 8.67
C ASN A 340 -7.82 -13.38 8.54
N HIS A 341 -8.71 -13.96 7.74
CA HIS A 341 -8.77 -15.41 7.50
C HIS A 341 -8.36 -15.72 6.07
N TYR A 342 -7.30 -16.52 5.90
CA TYR A 342 -6.88 -17.01 4.59
C TYR A 342 -7.94 -17.97 4.04
N ILE A 343 -8.24 -17.85 2.74
CA ILE A 343 -9.20 -18.73 2.07
C ILE A 343 -8.45 -19.73 1.21
N GLU A 344 -8.45 -21.01 1.59
CA GLU A 344 -7.68 -22.05 0.89
C GLU A 344 -8.17 -22.36 -0.53
N ASN A 345 -9.43 -22.04 -0.85
CA ASN A 345 -10.00 -22.38 -2.14
C ASN A 345 -9.24 -21.69 -3.28
N PRO A 346 -8.56 -22.42 -4.18
CA PRO A 346 -7.69 -21.83 -5.21
C PRO A 346 -8.41 -20.90 -6.19
N ASN A 347 -9.73 -21.02 -6.31
CA ASN A 347 -10.59 -20.18 -7.15
C ASN A 347 -11.17 -18.96 -6.43
N PHE A 348 -10.81 -18.72 -5.17
CA PHE A 348 -11.36 -17.62 -4.37
C PHE A 348 -11.17 -16.26 -5.06
N LEU A 349 -9.97 -15.99 -5.58
CA LEU A 349 -9.67 -14.73 -6.25
C LEU A 349 -10.49 -14.53 -7.54
N VAL A 350 -10.71 -15.60 -8.31
CA VAL A 350 -11.61 -15.59 -9.48
C VAL A 350 -13.05 -15.31 -9.06
N ASN A 351 -13.50 -15.90 -7.96
CA ASN A 351 -14.84 -15.66 -7.41
C ASN A 351 -15.00 -14.23 -6.92
N LEU A 352 -13.98 -13.66 -6.29
CA LEU A 352 -13.93 -12.26 -5.87
C LEU A 352 -13.95 -11.31 -7.08
N PHE A 353 -13.24 -11.64 -8.15
CA PHE A 353 -13.31 -10.86 -9.40
C PHE A 353 -14.72 -10.88 -9.99
N LYS A 354 -15.36 -12.05 -10.09
CA LYS A 354 -16.75 -12.18 -10.56
C LYS A 354 -17.75 -11.44 -9.66
N TYR A 355 -17.50 -11.41 -8.35
CA TYR A 355 -18.23 -10.57 -7.40
C TYR A 355 -18.15 -9.09 -7.79
N HIS A 356 -16.95 -8.57 -8.07
CA HIS A 356 -16.73 -7.17 -8.48
C HIS A 356 -17.35 -6.86 -9.85
N LEU A 357 -17.41 -7.85 -10.76
CA LEU A 357 -18.17 -7.76 -12.01
C LEU A 357 -19.69 -7.77 -11.83
N GLY A 358 -20.18 -7.87 -10.60
CA GLY A 358 -21.61 -7.79 -10.30
C GLY A 358 -22.36 -9.12 -10.36
N LYS A 359 -21.70 -10.27 -10.53
CA LYS A 359 -22.36 -11.57 -10.69
C LYS A 359 -23.04 -12.03 -9.40
N ASN A 360 -24.38 -12.18 -9.44
CA ASN A 360 -25.21 -12.45 -8.26
C ASN A 360 -24.84 -13.73 -7.51
N PHE A 361 -24.55 -14.83 -8.23
CA PHE A 361 -24.11 -16.08 -7.60
C PHE A 361 -22.85 -15.88 -6.75
N ASN A 362 -21.84 -15.20 -7.29
CA ASN A 362 -20.59 -14.91 -6.58
C ASN A 362 -20.78 -13.92 -5.42
N LYS A 363 -21.73 -12.98 -5.52
CA LYS A 363 -22.16 -12.14 -4.40
C LYS A 363 -22.70 -12.95 -3.24
N ASN A 364 -23.59 -13.89 -3.51
CA ASN A 364 -24.16 -14.74 -2.47
C ASN A 364 -23.11 -15.68 -1.89
N LEU A 365 -22.27 -16.28 -2.73
CA LEU A 365 -21.19 -17.16 -2.29
C LEU A 365 -20.22 -16.45 -1.33
N TYR A 366 -19.74 -15.25 -1.68
CA TYR A 366 -18.86 -14.46 -0.82
C TYR A 366 -19.53 -14.09 0.51
N ARG A 367 -20.81 -13.68 0.47
CA ARG A 367 -21.58 -13.33 1.69
C ARG A 367 -21.76 -14.53 2.62
N ILE A 368 -22.11 -15.70 2.08
CA ILE A 368 -22.27 -16.93 2.86
C ILE A 368 -20.94 -17.32 3.49
N GLN A 369 -19.84 -17.29 2.72
CA GLN A 369 -18.51 -17.61 3.24
C GLN A 369 -18.09 -16.66 4.36
N LYS A 370 -18.28 -15.35 4.17
CA LYS A 370 -18.01 -14.34 5.19
C LYS A 370 -18.85 -14.55 6.46
N LEU A 371 -20.13 -14.87 6.32
CA LEU A 371 -21.01 -15.15 7.45
C LEU A 371 -20.55 -16.38 8.25
N LYS A 372 -20.16 -17.46 7.56
CA LYS A 372 -19.61 -18.65 8.22
C LYS A 372 -18.39 -18.33 9.08
N ILE A 373 -17.44 -17.55 8.55
CA ILE A 373 -16.24 -17.13 9.29
C ILE A 373 -16.61 -16.26 10.50
N LEU A 374 -17.54 -15.31 10.34
CA LEU A 374 -18.01 -14.48 11.46
C LEU A 374 -18.69 -15.29 12.58
N ILE A 375 -19.37 -16.40 12.22
CA ILE A 375 -19.98 -17.31 13.20
C ILE A 375 -18.89 -18.09 13.93
N LEU A 376 -17.91 -18.64 13.21
CA LEU A 376 -16.78 -19.37 13.81
C LEU A 376 -16.01 -18.48 14.79
N ASP A 377 -15.70 -17.24 14.39
CA ASP A 377 -15.04 -16.24 15.24
C ASP A 377 -15.81 -15.91 16.53
N ARG A 378 -17.14 -16.05 16.54
CA ARG A 378 -17.96 -15.86 17.74
C ARG A 378 -18.00 -17.10 18.64
N ILE A 379 -17.89 -18.30 18.07
CA ILE A 379 -17.93 -19.57 18.80
C ILE A 379 -16.60 -19.83 19.51
N PHE A 380 -15.48 -19.48 18.88
CA PHE A 380 -14.13 -19.72 19.41
C PHE A 380 -13.53 -18.52 20.17
N LYS A 381 -14.37 -17.52 20.51
CA LYS A 381 -14.02 -16.39 21.38
C LYS A 381 -14.57 -16.65 22.76
#